data_AF-A0A080M908-F1
#
_entry.id   AF-A0A080M908-F1
#
_cell.length_a   1.000
_cell.length_b   1.000
_cell.length_c   1.000
_cell.angle_alpha   90.00
_cell.angle_beta   90.00
_cell.angle_gamma   90.00
#
_symmetry.space_group_name_H-M   'P 1'
#
loop_
_entity.id
_entity.type
_entity.pdbx_description
1 polymer ?
#
loop_
_entity_poly.entity_id
_entity_poly.type
_entity_poly.pdbx_seq_one_letter_code
_entity_poly.pdbx_strand_id
1 'polypeptide(L)'
;MRKLRGLAESSDARVAEVGKEMEGLMKTWMAAIYAARIDPPPEGLRIRYAAAIERLRQQCEAHQADDHKVLGSVAREFLYEGKVILRPVNEPHLPLTNNAAEQALRHWVIARYLSHGTRSEEGSRAFALLASVIETCRRREACAWRYLGTVIEAARKGLELPALLAIPVAA
;
A
#
# COMPACT_ATOMS: atom_id res chain seq x y z
N MET A 1 -9.59 -7.62 -0.98
CA MET A 1 -10.48 -8.27 -1.97
C MET A 1 -10.26 -9.77 -2.11
N ARG A 2 -9.08 -10.29 -2.51
CA ARG A 2 -8.88 -11.74 -2.72
C ARG A 2 -9.28 -12.63 -1.54
N LYS A 3 -8.85 -12.29 -0.31
CA LYS A 3 -9.20 -13.06 0.90
C LYS A 3 -10.71 -13.09 1.15
N LEU A 4 -11.39 -11.95 0.97
CA LEU A 4 -12.85 -11.83 1.13
C LEU A 4 -13.59 -12.68 0.11
N ARG A 5 -13.15 -12.69 -1.15
CA ARG A 5 -13.71 -13.59 -2.18
C ARG A 5 -13.54 -15.06 -1.79
N GLY A 6 -12.34 -15.44 -1.33
CA GLY A 6 -12.09 -16.80 -0.85
C GLY A 6 -12.99 -17.21 0.33
N LEU A 7 -13.33 -16.27 1.22
CA LEU A 7 -14.32 -16.52 2.27
C LEU A 7 -15.73 -16.65 1.69
N ALA A 8 -16.13 -15.76 0.78
CA ALA A 8 -17.44 -15.77 0.13
C ALA A 8 -17.72 -17.05 -0.68
N GLU A 9 -16.67 -17.69 -1.19
CA GLU A 9 -16.69 -18.95 -1.95
C GLU A 9 -16.43 -20.19 -1.07
N SER A 10 -16.38 -20.04 0.26
CA SER A 10 -16.17 -21.15 1.19
C SER A 10 -17.26 -22.22 1.08
N SER A 11 -16.89 -23.49 1.29
CA SER A 11 -17.84 -24.60 1.43
C SER A 11 -18.57 -24.59 2.78
N ASP A 12 -18.03 -23.91 3.79
CA ASP A 12 -18.72 -23.64 5.05
C ASP A 12 -19.73 -22.50 4.82
N ALA A 13 -21.02 -22.80 4.94
CA ALA A 13 -22.11 -21.87 4.67
C ALA A 13 -22.05 -20.61 5.54
N ARG A 14 -21.68 -20.74 6.82
CA ARG A 14 -21.55 -19.62 7.75
C ARG A 14 -20.40 -18.70 7.33
N VAL A 15 -19.26 -19.30 6.98
CA VAL A 15 -18.10 -18.52 6.51
C VAL A 15 -18.39 -17.85 5.16
N ALA A 16 -19.10 -18.54 4.27
CA ALA A 16 -19.53 -18.00 2.97
C ALA A 16 -20.46 -16.80 3.14
N GLU A 17 -21.41 -16.87 4.07
CA GLU A 17 -22.32 -15.77 4.36
C GLU A 17 -21.57 -14.53 4.85
N VAL A 18 -20.72 -14.68 5.87
CA VAL A 18 -19.89 -13.57 6.39
C VAL A 18 -18.96 -13.03 5.30
N GLY A 19 -18.34 -13.91 4.52
CA GLY A 19 -17.47 -13.54 3.41
C GLY A 19 -18.18 -12.72 2.34
N LYS A 20 -19.40 -13.10 1.95
CA LYS A 20 -20.23 -12.38 0.97
C LYS A 20 -20.61 -11.00 1.47
N GLU A 21 -21.00 -10.90 2.74
CA GLU A 21 -21.35 -9.61 3.36
C GLU A 21 -20.15 -8.65 3.36
N MET A 22 -19.00 -9.11 3.87
CA MET A 22 -17.78 -8.30 3.92
C MET A 22 -17.30 -7.92 2.50
N GLU A 23 -17.33 -8.85 1.53
CA GLU A 23 -16.96 -8.55 0.14
C GLU A 23 -17.92 -7.53 -0.49
N GLY A 24 -19.23 -7.65 -0.22
CA GLY A 24 -20.27 -6.74 -0.71
C GLY A 24 -20.08 -5.32 -0.19
N LEU A 25 -19.81 -5.16 1.11
CA LEU A 25 -19.51 -3.86 1.73
C LEU A 25 -18.28 -3.21 1.08
N MET A 26 -17.20 -3.97 0.94
CA MET A 26 -15.97 -3.45 0.33
C MET A 26 -16.17 -3.05 -1.14
N LYS A 27 -16.89 -3.84 -1.94
CA LYS A 27 -17.23 -3.48 -3.33
C LYS A 27 -18.07 -2.21 -3.39
N THR A 28 -19.05 -2.08 -2.50
CA THR A 28 -19.92 -0.90 -2.41
C THR A 28 -19.11 0.35 -2.10
N TRP A 29 -18.23 0.30 -1.10
CA TRP A 29 -17.39 1.44 -0.74
C TRP A 29 -16.37 1.77 -1.84
N MET A 30 -15.75 0.77 -2.47
CA MET A 30 -14.87 1.01 -3.61
C MET A 30 -15.59 1.79 -4.71
N ALA A 31 -16.79 1.36 -5.11
CA ALA A 31 -17.59 2.06 -6.12
C ALA A 31 -17.93 3.49 -5.70
N ALA A 32 -18.34 3.67 -4.44
CA ALA A 32 -18.67 4.98 -3.90
C ALA A 32 -17.46 5.92 -3.81
N ILE A 33 -16.27 5.39 -3.50
CA ILE A 33 -15.01 6.12 -3.49
C ILE A 33 -14.66 6.59 -4.90
N TYR A 34 -14.82 5.72 -5.91
CA TYR A 34 -14.61 6.13 -7.30
C TYR A 34 -15.60 7.21 -7.73
N ALA A 35 -16.88 7.09 -7.38
CA ALA A 35 -17.89 8.11 -7.68
C ALA A 35 -17.55 9.46 -7.01
N ALA A 36 -17.12 9.44 -5.75
CA ALA A 36 -16.77 10.62 -4.98
C ALA A 36 -15.52 11.36 -5.50
N ARG A 37 -14.71 10.74 -6.38
CA ARG A 37 -13.62 11.43 -7.08
C ARG A 37 -14.13 12.40 -8.16
N ILE A 38 -15.34 12.17 -8.65
CA ILE A 38 -15.99 12.99 -9.69
C ILE A 38 -16.97 13.95 -9.03
N ASP A 39 -17.86 13.41 -8.19
CA ASP A 39 -18.93 14.15 -7.53
C ASP A 39 -19.02 13.73 -6.05
N PRO A 40 -18.31 14.41 -5.15
CA PRO A 40 -18.27 14.05 -3.74
C PRO A 40 -19.62 14.32 -3.06
N PRO A 41 -20.18 13.38 -2.27
CA PRO A 41 -21.43 13.60 -1.57
C PRO A 41 -21.26 14.72 -0.51
N PRO A 42 -22.26 15.59 -0.32
CA PRO A 42 -22.18 16.72 0.60
C PRO A 42 -21.83 16.33 2.04
N GLU A 43 -22.39 15.22 2.53
CA GLU A 43 -22.15 14.69 3.86
C GLU A 43 -20.82 13.91 3.99
N GLY A 44 -20.16 13.59 2.87
CA GLY A 44 -18.97 12.74 2.84
C GLY A 44 -19.27 11.25 3.06
N LEU A 45 -18.43 10.39 2.50
CA LEU A 45 -18.68 8.94 2.51
C LEU A 45 -18.63 8.34 3.93
N ARG A 46 -17.81 8.90 4.83
CA ARG A 46 -17.70 8.39 6.21
C ARG A 46 -19.00 8.55 6.98
N ILE A 47 -19.68 9.68 6.85
CA ILE A 47 -20.98 9.89 7.49
C ILE A 47 -22.02 9.00 6.83
N ARG A 48 -22.06 8.99 5.49
CA ARG A 48 -22.99 8.17 4.70
C ARG A 48 -22.93 6.68 5.03
N TYR A 49 -21.73 6.15 5.28
CA TYR A 49 -21.50 4.72 5.56
C TYR A 49 -21.19 4.42 7.04
N ALA A 50 -21.43 5.34 7.97
CA ALA A 50 -21.06 5.16 9.39
C ALA A 50 -21.64 3.87 10.00
N ALA A 51 -22.93 3.60 9.77
CA ALA A 51 -23.58 2.39 10.27
C ALA A 51 -23.01 1.10 9.66
N ALA A 52 -22.67 1.12 8.37
CA ALA A 52 -22.06 -0.02 7.68
C ALA A 52 -20.62 -0.28 8.17
N ILE A 53 -19.86 0.78 8.44
CA ILE A 53 -18.51 0.69 9.00
C ILE A 53 -18.55 0.08 10.40
N GLU A 54 -19.49 0.54 11.26
CA GLU A 54 -19.62 -0.02 12.60
C GLU A 54 -20.09 -1.48 12.57
N ARG A 55 -21.02 -1.82 11.67
CA ARG A 55 -21.43 -3.22 11.46
C ARG A 55 -20.25 -4.10 11.05
N LEU A 56 -19.42 -3.66 10.11
CA LEU A 56 -18.21 -4.40 9.73
C LEU A 56 -17.27 -4.59 10.93
N ARG A 57 -17.08 -3.54 11.75
CA ARG A 57 -16.24 -3.61 12.95
C ARG A 57 -16.77 -4.67 13.92
N GLN A 58 -18.07 -4.67 14.22
CA GLN A 58 -18.71 -5.64 15.10
C GLN A 58 -18.57 -7.07 14.57
N GLN A 59 -18.72 -7.29 13.26
CA GLN A 59 -18.48 -8.59 12.66
C GLN A 59 -17.02 -9.04 12.84
N CYS A 60 -16.06 -8.15 12.60
CA CYS A 60 -14.65 -8.49 12.83
C CYS A 60 -14.37 -8.81 14.30
N GLU A 61 -14.98 -8.11 15.26
CA GLU A 61 -14.83 -8.42 16.69
C GLU A 61 -15.39 -9.79 17.05
N ALA A 62 -16.56 -10.14 16.51
CA ALA A 62 -17.17 -11.45 16.72
C ALA A 62 -16.32 -12.60 16.15
N HIS A 63 -15.59 -12.36 15.06
CA HIS A 63 -14.84 -13.38 14.35
C HIS A 63 -13.31 -13.34 14.58
N GLN A 64 -12.77 -12.42 15.39
CA GLN A 64 -11.31 -12.31 15.56
C GLN A 64 -10.64 -13.56 16.15
N ALA A 65 -11.39 -14.39 16.86
CA ALA A 65 -10.95 -15.65 17.47
C ALA A 65 -11.62 -16.88 16.83
N ASP A 66 -12.14 -16.75 15.61
CA ASP A 66 -12.82 -17.83 14.89
C ASP A 66 -11.87 -19.00 14.57
N ASP A 67 -12.35 -20.23 14.77
CA ASP A 67 -11.61 -21.46 14.44
C ASP A 67 -11.29 -21.55 12.93
N HIS A 68 -12.11 -20.93 12.08
CA HIS A 68 -11.80 -20.81 10.66
C HIS A 68 -10.66 -19.82 10.43
N LYS A 69 -9.44 -20.35 10.29
CA LYS A 69 -8.18 -19.59 10.24
C LYS A 69 -8.21 -18.35 9.34
N VAL A 70 -8.75 -18.46 8.13
CA VAL A 70 -8.79 -17.33 7.18
C VAL A 70 -9.76 -16.25 7.65
N LEU A 71 -10.90 -16.64 8.22
CA LEU A 71 -11.91 -15.70 8.70
C LEU A 71 -11.36 -14.94 9.90
N GLY A 72 -10.80 -15.65 10.89
CA GLY A 72 -10.15 -15.02 12.04
C GLY A 72 -8.97 -14.12 11.65
N SER A 73 -8.17 -14.52 10.65
CA SER A 73 -7.07 -13.69 10.14
C SER A 73 -7.57 -12.40 9.51
N VAL A 74 -8.57 -12.49 8.63
CA VAL A 74 -9.17 -11.32 7.98
C VAL A 74 -9.79 -10.38 9.01
N ALA A 75 -10.53 -10.91 9.98
CA ALA A 75 -11.14 -10.13 11.04
C ALA A 75 -10.08 -9.33 11.84
N ARG A 76 -8.99 -9.98 12.26
CA ARG A 76 -7.88 -9.30 12.97
C ARG A 76 -7.19 -8.25 12.09
N GLU A 77 -6.97 -8.53 10.81
CA GLU A 77 -6.40 -7.56 9.86
C GLU A 77 -7.27 -6.30 9.76
N PHE A 78 -8.59 -6.45 9.66
CA PHE A 78 -9.51 -5.31 9.66
C PHE A 78 -9.50 -4.52 10.96
N LEU A 79 -9.40 -5.19 12.12
CA LEU A 79 -9.33 -4.51 13.41
C LEU A 79 -8.00 -3.77 13.61
N TYR A 80 -6.89 -4.37 13.18
CA TYR A 80 -5.55 -3.80 13.33
C TYR A 80 -5.29 -2.67 12.33
N GLU A 81 -5.67 -2.86 11.06
CA GLU A 81 -5.37 -1.94 9.96
C GLU A 81 -6.59 -1.11 9.51
N GLY A 82 -7.72 -1.19 10.20
CA GLY A 82 -8.99 -0.59 9.77
C GLY A 82 -8.88 0.91 9.44
N LYS A 83 -8.04 1.66 10.17
CA LYS A 83 -7.75 3.07 9.87
C LYS A 83 -7.13 3.26 8.48
N VAL A 84 -6.23 2.37 8.07
CA VAL A 84 -5.56 2.42 6.76
C VAL A 84 -6.50 1.92 5.68
N ILE A 85 -7.16 0.78 5.91
CA ILE A 85 -8.10 0.16 4.95
C ILE A 85 -9.24 1.12 4.60
N LEU A 86 -9.77 1.84 5.59
CA LEU A 86 -10.89 2.78 5.43
C LEU A 86 -10.45 4.21 5.14
N ARG A 87 -9.14 4.51 5.10
CA ARG A 87 -8.65 5.86 4.83
C ARG A 87 -9.23 6.47 3.54
N PRO A 88 -9.35 5.73 2.42
CA PRO A 88 -9.90 6.29 1.19
C PRO A 88 -11.40 6.64 1.27
N VAL A 89 -12.13 6.17 2.30
CA VAL A 89 -13.50 6.63 2.58
C VAL A 89 -13.50 8.12 2.99
N ASN A 90 -12.47 8.57 3.71
CA ASN A 90 -12.30 9.99 4.06
C ASN A 90 -11.55 10.78 2.99
N GLU A 91 -10.63 10.12 2.28
CA GLU A 91 -9.74 10.74 1.31
C GLU A 91 -9.87 10.02 -0.05
N PRO A 92 -10.96 10.23 -0.82
CA PRO A 92 -11.24 9.44 -2.02
C PRO A 92 -10.17 9.50 -3.11
N HIS A 93 -9.37 10.56 -3.13
CA HIS A 93 -8.27 10.76 -4.07
C HIS A 93 -7.10 9.77 -3.84
N LEU A 94 -7.00 9.16 -2.66
CA LEU A 94 -5.96 8.17 -2.38
C LEU A 94 -6.19 6.87 -3.16
N PRO A 95 -5.11 6.16 -3.55
CA PRO A 95 -5.22 4.86 -4.18
C PRO A 95 -5.86 3.84 -3.23
N LEU A 96 -6.72 2.97 -3.78
CA LEU A 96 -7.37 1.88 -3.04
C LEU A 96 -6.47 0.65 -2.86
N THR A 97 -5.34 0.61 -3.56
CA THR A 97 -4.39 -0.52 -3.53
C THR A 97 -2.98 -0.01 -3.29
N ASN A 98 -2.15 -0.88 -2.71
CA ASN A 98 -0.73 -0.60 -2.49
C ASN A 98 0.14 -0.92 -3.71
N ASN A 99 -0.47 -1.21 -4.88
CA ASN A 99 0.23 -1.72 -6.06
C ASN A 99 1.39 -0.81 -6.50
N ALA A 100 1.23 0.50 -6.41
CA ALA A 100 2.28 1.45 -6.77
C ALA A 100 3.51 1.33 -5.85
N ALA A 101 3.30 1.16 -4.54
CA ALA A 101 4.40 0.96 -3.60
C ALA A 101 5.04 -0.42 -3.76
N GLU A 102 4.24 -1.48 -3.93
CA GLU A 102 4.74 -2.84 -4.19
C GLU A 102 5.58 -2.88 -5.47
N GLN A 103 5.12 -2.22 -6.54
CA GLN A 103 5.85 -2.14 -7.80
C GLN A 103 7.17 -1.38 -7.66
N ALA A 104 7.20 -0.29 -6.88
CA ALA A 104 8.41 0.46 -6.60
C ALA A 104 9.44 -0.38 -5.80
N LEU A 105 8.98 -1.26 -4.91
CA LEU A 105 9.85 -2.12 -4.11
C LEU A 105 10.27 -3.41 -4.82
N ARG A 106 9.50 -3.87 -5.81
CA ARG A 106 9.66 -5.18 -6.46
C ARG A 106 11.08 -5.47 -6.94
N HIS A 107 11.71 -4.53 -7.63
CA HIS A 107 13.05 -4.70 -8.19
C HIS A 107 14.11 -4.88 -7.08
N TRP A 108 13.94 -4.20 -5.95
CA TRP A 108 14.84 -4.31 -4.80
C TRP A 108 14.65 -5.62 -4.03
N VAL A 109 13.40 -6.10 -3.93
CA VAL A 109 13.11 -7.42 -3.36
C VAL A 109 13.74 -8.53 -4.21
N ILE A 110 13.63 -8.45 -5.54
CA ILE A 110 14.28 -9.39 -6.47
C ILE A 110 15.80 -9.33 -6.33
N ALA A 111 16.38 -8.13 -6.30
CA ALA A 111 17.83 -7.97 -6.12
C ALA A 111 18.32 -8.63 -4.83
N ARG A 112 17.63 -8.40 -3.70
CA ARG A 112 17.94 -9.03 -2.41
C ARG A 112 17.83 -10.55 -2.47
N TYR A 113 16.80 -11.07 -3.14
CA TYR A 113 16.60 -12.50 -3.30
C TYR A 113 17.75 -13.15 -4.08
N LEU A 114 18.17 -12.56 -5.19
CA LEU A 114 19.25 -13.07 -6.04
C LEU A 114 20.64 -12.92 -5.39
N SER A 115 20.89 -11.84 -4.65
CA SER A 115 22.18 -11.58 -4.01
C SER A 115 22.35 -12.22 -2.64
N HIS A 116 21.29 -12.84 -2.10
CA HIS A 116 21.17 -13.24 -0.69
C HIS A 116 21.35 -12.07 0.31
N GLY A 117 21.07 -10.84 -0.13
CA GLY A 117 21.17 -9.64 0.68
C GLY A 117 22.59 -9.20 1.02
N THR A 118 22.69 -8.34 2.03
CA THR A 118 23.94 -7.74 2.52
C THR A 118 24.43 -8.48 3.76
N ARG A 119 25.75 -8.57 3.93
CA ARG A 119 26.39 -9.30 5.06
C ARG A 119 26.92 -8.41 6.17
N SER A 120 26.75 -7.09 6.06
CA SER A 120 27.14 -6.13 7.09
C SER A 120 26.14 -4.96 7.18
N GLU A 121 26.19 -4.22 8.27
CA GLU A 121 25.39 -3.03 8.48
C GLU A 121 25.72 -1.94 7.44
N GLU A 122 27.01 -1.73 7.17
CA GLU A 122 27.49 -0.76 6.19
C GLU A 122 27.01 -1.13 4.78
N GLY A 123 27.06 -2.41 4.42
CA GLY A 123 26.52 -2.89 3.15
C GLY A 123 25.02 -2.66 3.05
N SER A 124 24.28 -2.90 4.13
CA SER A 124 22.82 -2.68 4.20
C SER A 124 22.48 -1.20 4.04
N ARG A 125 23.23 -0.33 4.70
CA ARG A 125 23.09 1.13 4.59
C ARG A 125 23.43 1.62 3.19
N ALA A 126 24.53 1.15 2.60
CA ALA A 126 24.92 1.49 1.24
C ALA A 126 23.86 1.07 0.22
N PHE A 127 23.35 -0.16 0.33
CA PHE A 127 22.29 -0.67 -0.53
C PHE A 127 21.01 0.17 -0.42
N ALA A 128 20.57 0.49 0.80
CA ALA A 128 19.38 1.31 1.02
C ALA A 128 19.52 2.72 0.44
N LEU A 129 20.69 3.36 0.61
CA LEU A 129 20.98 4.68 0.04
C LEU A 129 20.99 4.64 -1.50
N LEU A 130 21.66 3.65 -2.10
CA LEU A 130 21.69 3.49 -3.56
C LEU A 130 20.29 3.23 -4.12
N ALA A 131 19.51 2.36 -3.48
CA ALA A 131 18.13 2.10 -3.88
C ALA A 131 17.28 3.38 -3.85
N SER A 132 17.41 4.19 -2.79
CA SER A 132 16.73 5.47 -2.64
C SER A 132 17.13 6.48 -3.72
N VAL A 133 18.43 6.62 -4.00
CA VAL A 133 18.94 7.51 -5.05
C VAL A 133 18.46 7.08 -6.43
N ILE A 134 18.54 5.79 -6.75
CA ILE A 134 18.13 5.25 -8.04
C ILE A 134 16.62 5.45 -8.24
N GLU A 135 15.81 5.15 -7.23
CA GLU A 135 14.35 5.35 -7.28
C GLU A 135 14.00 6.84 -7.40
N THR A 136 14.73 7.71 -6.72
CA THR A 136 14.57 9.17 -6.84
C THR A 136 14.90 9.66 -8.25
N CYS A 137 16.02 9.21 -8.83
CA CYS A 137 16.38 9.54 -10.21
C CYS A 137 15.30 9.06 -11.18
N ARG A 138 14.81 7.82 -11.02
CA ARG A 138 13.76 7.23 -11.86
C ARG A 138 12.46 8.03 -11.80
N ARG A 139 12.02 8.45 -10.61
CA ARG A 139 10.81 9.27 -10.41
C ARG A 139 10.96 10.70 -10.96
N ARG A 140 12.20 11.19 -11.07
CA ARG A 140 12.53 12.52 -11.56
C ARG A 140 12.98 12.52 -13.03
N GLU A 141 12.74 11.42 -13.75
CA GLU A 141 13.10 11.24 -15.16
C GLU A 141 14.58 11.48 -15.47
N ALA A 142 15.45 11.22 -14.49
CA ALA A 142 16.87 11.44 -14.57
C ALA A 142 17.65 10.13 -14.68
N CYS A 143 18.80 10.19 -15.37
CA CYS A 143 19.70 9.06 -15.46
C CYS A 143 20.48 8.86 -14.14
N ALA A 144 20.14 7.80 -13.40
CA ALA A 144 20.81 7.46 -12.14
C ALA A 144 22.32 7.26 -12.28
N TRP A 145 22.77 6.61 -13.36
CA TRP A 145 24.19 6.39 -13.63
C TRP A 145 24.96 7.69 -13.83
N ARG A 146 24.39 8.64 -14.58
CA ARG A 146 25.00 9.96 -14.79
C ARG A 146 25.09 10.73 -13.47
N TYR A 147 24.02 10.75 -12.69
CA TYR A 147 24.00 11.42 -11.39
C TYR A 147 25.04 10.83 -10.42
N LEU A 148 25.06 9.50 -10.27
CA LEU A 148 26.06 8.82 -9.43
C LEU A 148 27.49 9.07 -9.91
N GLY A 149 27.73 9.09 -11.23
CA GLY A 149 29.02 9.44 -11.80
C GLY A 149 29.48 10.83 -11.39
N THR A 150 28.60 11.84 -11.51
CA THR A 150 28.89 13.22 -11.08
C THR A 150 29.17 13.31 -9.58
N VAL A 151 28.37 12.63 -8.74
CA VAL A 151 28.58 12.59 -7.29
C VAL A 151 29.95 11.99 -6.94
N ILE A 152 30.30 10.86 -7.56
CA ILE A 152 31.59 10.17 -7.31
C ILE A 152 32.76 11.03 -7.78
N GLU A 153 32.64 11.69 -8.93
CA GLU A 153 33.67 12.59 -9.45
C GLU A 153 33.89 13.80 -8.53
N ALA A 154 32.82 14.46 -8.11
CA ALA A 154 32.89 15.59 -7.18
C ALA A 154 33.52 15.18 -5.85
N ALA A 155 33.08 14.05 -5.28
CA ALA A 155 33.62 13.51 -4.03
C ALA A 155 35.13 13.23 -4.13
N ARG A 156 35.59 12.61 -5.24
CA ARG A 156 37.02 12.32 -5.46
C ARG A 156 37.88 13.57 -5.60
N LYS A 157 37.31 14.66 -6.10
CA LYS A 157 38.00 15.95 -6.27
C LYS A 157 37.90 16.85 -5.02
N GLY A 158 37.20 16.42 -3.97
CA GLY A 158 36.92 17.24 -2.79
C GLY A 158 36.04 18.46 -3.09
N LEU A 159 35.22 18.39 -4.13
CA LEU A 159 34.29 19.44 -4.53
C LEU A 159 32.96 19.30 -3.79
N GLU A 160 32.16 20.36 -3.83
CA GLU A 160 30.78 20.32 -3.34
C GLU A 160 29.97 19.25 -4.09
N LEU A 161 29.20 18.45 -3.35
CA LEU A 161 28.39 17.39 -3.92
C LEU A 161 27.15 17.98 -4.61
N PRO A 162 26.77 17.48 -5.80
CA PRO A 162 25.58 17.96 -6.47
C PRO A 162 24.33 17.68 -5.62
N ALA A 163 23.40 18.63 -5.59
CA ALA A 163 22.14 18.49 -4.89
C ALA A 163 21.26 17.39 -5.52
N LEU A 164 20.33 16.86 -4.71
CA LEU A 164 19.32 15.93 -5.19
C LEU A 164 18.42 16.60 -6.24
N LEU A 165 18.36 15.96 -7.41
CA LEU A 165 17.77 16.30 -8.71
C LEU A 165 16.48 17.14 -8.89
N ALA A 166 15.95 18.01 -8.04
CA ALA A 166 14.64 18.69 -8.25
C ALA A 166 13.43 17.78 -8.64
N ILE A 167 12.20 18.17 -8.31
CA ILE A 167 11.02 17.40 -8.74
C ILE A 167 10.61 17.95 -10.11
N PRO A 168 10.42 17.11 -11.15
CA PRO A 168 9.87 17.57 -12.42
C PRO A 168 8.54 18.26 -12.17
N VAL A 169 8.39 19.48 -12.67
CA VAL A 169 7.09 20.14 -12.67
C VAL A 169 6.23 19.37 -13.69
N ALA A 170 5.09 18.84 -13.26
CA ALA A 170 4.17 18.16 -14.16
C ALA A 170 3.75 19.14 -15.27
N ALA A 171 3.92 18.74 -16.53
CA ALA A 171 3.45 19.47 -17.71
C ALA A 171 1.93 19.29 -17.90
#